data_AF-A0AAN7CUA0-F1
#
_entry.id   AF-A0AAN7CUA0-F1
#
_cell.length_a   1.000
_cell.length_b   1.000
_cell.length_c   1.000
_cell.angle_alpha   90.00
_cell.angle_beta   90.00
_cell.angle_gamma   90.00
#
_symmetry.space_group_name_H-M   'P 1'
#
loop_
_entity.id
_entity.type
_entity.pdbx_description
1 polymer ?
#
loop_
_entity_poly.entity_id
_entity_poly.type
_entity_poly.pdbx_seq_one_letter_code
_entity_poly.pdbx_strand_id
1 'polypeptide(L)'
;MGSPTSREDTPPKAEQQVPAKPDDDEPDEWDKRIFSTGCADENAKLTDCYYEKKDWRACKDEMERFRECWKTQGNDKRTSTKEA
;
A
#
# COMPACT_ATOMS: atom_id res chain seq x y z
N MET A 1 -0.97 -57.59 -4.16
CA MET A 1 -0.36 -56.25 -4.29
C MET A 1 -1.52 -55.27 -4.42
N GLY A 2 -2.06 -54.82 -3.29
CA GLY A 2 -3.29 -54.02 -3.25
C GLY A 2 -2.95 -52.55 -3.02
N SER A 3 -3.31 -51.70 -3.97
CA SER A 3 -3.24 -50.25 -3.84
C SER A 3 -4.32 -49.78 -2.85
N PRO A 4 -4.00 -48.99 -1.81
CA PRO A 4 -5.03 -48.39 -0.98
C PRO A 4 -5.50 -47.07 -1.59
N THR A 5 -6.80 -46.98 -1.83
CA THR A 5 -7.57 -45.78 -2.12
C THR A 5 -8.00 -45.06 -0.83
N SER A 6 -8.02 -43.72 -0.89
CA SER A 6 -8.88 -42.76 -0.13
C SER A 6 -8.64 -42.43 1.35
N ARG A 7 -8.28 -41.16 1.60
CA ARG A 7 -8.98 -40.11 2.41
C ARG A 7 -7.99 -38.97 2.69
N GLU A 8 -7.96 -37.85 1.98
CA GLU A 8 -8.86 -36.68 2.07
C GLU A 8 -9.15 -36.21 3.51
N ASP A 9 -8.39 -35.21 3.99
CA ASP A 9 -8.91 -34.07 4.76
C ASP A 9 -7.88 -32.92 4.78
N THR A 10 -7.88 -32.08 3.75
CA THR A 10 -7.39 -30.70 3.89
C THR A 10 -8.22 -29.84 2.94
N PRO A 11 -9.09 -28.96 3.46
CA PRO A 11 -9.91 -28.11 2.61
C PRO A 11 -8.99 -27.17 1.80
N PRO A 12 -9.17 -27.04 0.47
CA PRO A 12 -8.51 -25.98 -0.27
C PRO A 12 -9.12 -24.67 0.23
N LYS A 13 -8.33 -23.95 1.04
CA LYS A 13 -8.58 -22.55 1.38
C LYS A 13 -8.85 -21.84 0.06
N ALA A 14 -10.10 -21.41 -0.11
CA ALA A 14 -10.55 -20.63 -1.24
C ALA A 14 -9.47 -19.62 -1.61
N GLU A 15 -8.83 -19.85 -2.75
CA GLU A 15 -8.14 -18.80 -3.49
C GLU A 15 -9.22 -17.77 -3.80
N GLN A 16 -9.34 -16.83 -2.88
CA GLN A 16 -9.93 -15.54 -3.12
C GLN A 16 -9.19 -15.02 -4.35
N GLN A 17 -9.86 -15.08 -5.50
CA GLN A 17 -9.49 -14.34 -6.69
C GLN A 17 -9.15 -12.94 -6.22
N VAL A 18 -7.85 -12.62 -6.20
CA VAL A 18 -7.42 -11.24 -6.26
C VAL A 18 -7.86 -10.86 -7.67
N PRO A 19 -8.91 -10.03 -7.85
CA PRO A 19 -9.17 -9.55 -9.19
C PRO A 19 -7.91 -8.79 -9.59
N ALA A 20 -7.20 -9.31 -10.58
CA ALA A 20 -6.24 -8.54 -11.33
C ALA A 20 -7.03 -7.37 -11.91
N LYS A 21 -7.06 -6.25 -11.17
CA LYS A 21 -7.68 -5.02 -11.64
C LYS A 21 -6.83 -4.55 -12.82
N PRO A 22 -7.41 -4.44 -14.02
CA PRO A 22 -6.76 -3.74 -15.11
C PRO A 22 -6.91 -2.26 -14.79
N ASP A 23 -5.86 -1.63 -14.30
CA ASP A 23 -5.83 -0.18 -14.20
C ASP A 23 -4.38 0.30 -14.30
N ASP A 24 -3.91 0.37 -15.55
CA ASP A 24 -2.59 0.84 -15.94
C ASP A 24 -2.63 2.33 -16.36
N ASP A 25 -3.76 3.03 -16.14
CA ASP A 25 -3.99 4.39 -16.63
C ASP A 25 -4.78 5.33 -15.68
N GLU A 26 -5.37 4.85 -14.57
CA GLU A 26 -5.90 5.72 -13.51
C GLU A 26 -4.93 5.78 -12.31
N PRO A 27 -4.71 6.97 -11.71
CA PRO A 27 -4.04 7.03 -10.43
C PRO A 27 -4.82 6.18 -9.43
N ASP A 28 -4.13 5.29 -8.74
CA ASP A 28 -4.75 4.38 -7.78
C ASP A 28 -5.45 5.18 -6.67
N GLU A 29 -6.39 4.54 -5.98
CA GLU A 29 -7.14 5.18 -4.89
C GLU A 29 -6.24 5.79 -3.81
N TRP A 30 -5.01 5.27 -3.65
CA TRP A 30 -4.04 5.82 -2.71
C TRP A 30 -3.33 7.05 -3.29
N ASP A 31 -2.88 7.03 -4.55
CA ASP A 31 -2.33 8.22 -5.22
C ASP A 31 -3.36 9.35 -5.32
N LYS A 32 -4.61 9.07 -5.71
CA LYS A 32 -5.73 10.05 -5.71
C LYS A 32 -5.89 10.70 -4.33
N ARG A 33 -5.78 9.92 -3.25
CA ARG A 33 -5.86 10.43 -1.88
C ARG A 33 -4.67 11.33 -1.56
N ILE A 34 -3.46 10.96 -1.95
CA ILE A 34 -2.26 11.77 -1.75
C ILE A 34 -2.32 13.08 -2.55
N PHE A 35 -2.75 13.06 -3.80
CA PHE A 35 -2.97 14.30 -4.57
C PHE A 35 -4.02 15.20 -3.91
N SER A 36 -5.07 14.62 -3.32
CA SER A 36 -6.09 15.38 -2.58
C SER A 36 -5.60 16.01 -1.27
N THR A 37 -4.47 15.54 -0.72
CA THR A 37 -3.94 16.04 0.56
C THR A 37 -3.02 17.26 0.40
N GLY A 38 -2.60 17.57 -0.83
CA GLY A 38 -1.67 18.66 -1.12
C GLY A 38 -0.21 18.37 -0.76
N CYS A 39 0.13 17.12 -0.41
CA CYS A 39 1.50 16.67 -0.08
C CYS A 39 2.04 15.66 -1.10
N ALA A 40 1.58 15.76 -2.35
CA ALA A 40 1.95 14.83 -3.40
C ALA A 40 3.43 14.93 -3.79
N ASP A 41 4.01 16.14 -3.77
CA ASP A 41 5.41 16.36 -4.11
C ASP A 41 6.36 15.68 -3.11
N GLU A 42 6.04 15.75 -1.82
CA GLU A 42 6.80 15.08 -0.76
C GLU A 42 6.62 13.57 -0.83
N ASN A 43 5.41 13.09 -1.16
CA ASN A 43 5.16 11.66 -1.37
C ASN A 43 5.92 11.12 -2.59
N ALA A 44 5.97 11.90 -3.68
CA ALA A 44 6.74 11.55 -4.88
C ALA A 44 8.22 11.42 -4.53
N LYS A 45 8.80 12.39 -3.80
CA LYS A 45 10.20 12.31 -3.35
C LYS A 45 10.49 11.09 -2.47
N LEU A 46 9.57 10.75 -1.56
CA LEU A 46 9.68 9.55 -0.73
C LEU A 46 9.65 8.28 -1.58
N THR A 47 8.74 8.24 -2.57
CA THR A 47 8.59 7.12 -3.49
C THR A 47 9.79 6.98 -4.42
N ASP A 48 10.34 8.10 -4.90
CA ASP A 48 11.55 8.15 -5.71
C ASP A 48 12.77 7.64 -4.91
N CYS A 49 12.96 8.13 -3.68
CA CYS A 49 14.03 7.63 -2.82
C CYS A 49 13.89 6.13 -2.55
N TYR A 50 12.67 5.66 -2.29
CA TYR A 50 12.41 4.23 -2.15
C TYR A 50 12.67 3.49 -3.47
N TYR A 51 12.34 4.07 -4.62
CA TYR A 51 12.56 3.41 -5.90
C TYR A 51 14.06 3.25 -6.21
N GLU A 52 14.86 4.26 -5.88
CA GLU A 52 16.32 4.25 -6.05
C GLU A 52 17.03 3.33 -5.05
N LYS A 53 16.70 3.46 -3.75
CA LYS A 53 17.40 2.76 -2.67
C LYS A 53 16.79 1.39 -2.37
N LYS A 54 15.52 1.19 -2.70
CA LYS A 54 14.66 0.07 -2.26
C LYS A 54 14.62 -0.10 -0.73
N ASP A 55 14.98 0.93 0.02
CA ASP A 55 15.00 0.94 1.47
C ASP A 55 14.37 2.23 2.02
N TRP A 56 13.20 2.09 2.64
CA TRP A 56 12.47 3.21 3.24
C TRP A 56 13.20 3.82 4.45
N ARG A 57 14.11 3.08 5.10
CA ARG A 57 14.89 3.61 6.24
C ARG A 57 15.96 4.59 5.80
N ALA A 58 16.49 4.42 4.60
CA ALA A 58 17.44 5.35 4.01
C ALA A 58 16.76 6.66 3.59
N CYS A 59 15.44 6.66 3.43
CA CYS A 59 14.61 7.80 3.03
C CYS A 59 13.95 8.52 4.23
N LYS A 60 14.65 8.53 5.37
CA LYS A 60 14.12 9.12 6.62
C LYS A 60 13.84 10.61 6.45
N ASP A 61 14.70 11.32 5.71
CA ASP A 61 14.59 12.76 5.52
C ASP A 61 13.36 13.11 4.66
N GLU A 62 13.12 12.35 3.58
CA GLU A 62 11.92 12.46 2.75
C GLU A 62 10.66 12.13 3.54
N MET A 63 10.73 11.12 4.41
CA MET A 63 9.62 10.74 5.28
C MET A 63 9.30 11.83 6.31
N GLU A 64 10.30 12.50 6.86
CA GLU A 64 10.10 13.64 7.77
C GLU A 64 9.47 14.82 7.05
N ARG A 65 9.93 15.17 5.85
CA ARG A 65 9.31 16.23 5.02
C ARG A 65 7.86 15.93 4.70
N PHE A 66 7.55 14.68 4.32
CA PHE A 66 6.18 14.26 4.07
C PHE A 66 5.32 14.40 5.33
N ARG A 67 5.82 14.00 6.50
CA ARG A 67 5.11 14.17 7.79
C ARG A 67 4.88 15.64 8.16
N GLU A 68 5.84 16.51 7.90
CA GLU A 68 5.71 17.95 8.13
C GLU A 68 4.64 18.57 7.24
N CYS A 69 4.65 18.25 5.93
CA CYS A 69 3.58 18.66 5.03
C CYS A 69 2.23 18.11 5.50
N TRP A 70 2.20 16.82 5.87
CA TRP A 70 1.00 16.12 6.30
C TRP A 70 0.33 16.81 7.50
N LYS A 71 1.14 17.16 8.51
CA LYS A 71 0.72 17.87 9.71
C LYS A 71 0.26 19.30 9.39
N THR A 72 0.98 19.99 8.51
CA THR A 72 0.66 21.37 8.11
C THR A 72 -0.68 21.46 7.38
N GLN A 73 -0.95 20.49 6.50
CA GLN A 73 -2.22 20.36 5.77
C GLN A 73 -3.35 19.80 6.65
N GLY A 74 -3.08 19.42 7.90
CA GLY A 74 -4.09 18.90 8.82
C GLY A 74 -4.64 17.54 8.42
N ASN A 75 -3.88 16.76 7.64
CA ASN A 75 -4.31 15.48 7.10
C ASN A 75 -4.42 14.37 8.15
N ASP A 76 -3.93 14.61 9.38
CA ASP A 76 -4.08 13.69 10.53
C ASP A 76 -5.54 13.28 10.75
N LYS A 77 -6.49 14.18 10.50
CA LYS A 77 -7.93 13.87 10.61
C LYS A 77 -8.45 13.03 9.45
N ARG A 78 -7.82 13.08 8.28
CA ARG A 78 -8.20 12.32 7.07
C ARG A 78 -7.74 10.86 7.14
N THR A 79 -6.64 10.58 7.85
CA THR A 79 -6.13 9.22 8.08
C THR A 79 -6.45 8.65 9.44
N SER A 80 -7.11 9.41 10.32
CA SER A 80 -7.70 8.90 11.54
C SER A 80 -8.94 8.04 11.24
N THR A 81 -8.75 6.88 10.62
CA THR A 81 -9.69 5.76 10.76
C THR A 81 -9.40 5.12 12.11
N LYS A 82 -10.08 5.63 13.14
CA LYS A 82 -10.28 4.90 14.39
C LYS A 82 -11.38 3.85 14.15
N GLU A 83 -11.30 2.77 14.91
CA GLU A 83 -12.22 1.61 14.97
C GLU A 83 -11.86 0.45 14.00
N ALA A 84 -11.04 -0.47 14.51
CA ALA A 84 -11.13 -1.90 14.25
C ALA A 84 -11.28 -2.61 15.60
#